data_AF-F5J0C0-F1
#
_entry.id   AF-F5J0C0-F1
#
_cell.length_a   1.000
_cell.length_b   1.000
_cell.length_c   1.000
_cell.angle_alpha   90.00
_cell.angle_beta   90.00
_cell.angle_gamma   90.00
#
_symmetry.space_group_name_H-M   'P 1'
#
loop_
_entity.id
_entity.type
_entity.pdbx_description
1 polymer ?
#
loop_
_entity_poly.entity_id
_entity_poly.type
_entity_poly.pdbx_seq_one_letter_code
_entity_poly.pdbx_strand_id
1 'polypeptide(L)'
;MNKINSLIATIAANKKSHFWVFFTTLILLSFYMTEVFGAVYEHPGYDYYFHLKRFEALITALREGTFPHYIDYAAALNYGYLSKVFYSDVILIPFATLGILIGSYNSFEVMLFTMTILCGIFMYSAVKTIYKSSFAAFVAGILYTFSVYRFYDIYNRGAMGEVFAFTFIPLVFLGLYHIIKGDYKKWYIIAIGFSLLIFSHVISTVLTFITVVIVLIFYCKPLIKEPKRFAYLILAGIVTLAITAVYIFPLWEQMQANTYRYETNNWTLPANAKIPLDYVFWGLVSGFYYRDDISIVGIGVLLTSVILLRFFIRGKSEMLKSVDIGLLIGLFYIFASSQLFPWGRFPFTLLSFIQYPGRLYLLVTFFFAVAGGYYLSRIFVKEKARFIVVLAVILCTAIVIYMHNDNYRIMHTHIGQTNERPEASNFFYLNGAEYVPDKVESAYHILLRGDNIASINGNTAIESHSRDKHILNIRINTQSTDSLELPLFYYKGYTALLNDKELPITQSTHGLIQIPVNETGDVKVYYEGTIIQKVSFYLSILSILCLIIYIWITKKRKNDNKAHR
;
A
#
# COMPACT_ATOMS: atom_id res chain seq x y z
N MET A 1 -8.75 1.41 -47.12
CA MET A 1 -9.90 1.03 -46.26
C MET A 1 -10.08 -0.48 -46.06
N ASN A 2 -9.90 -1.34 -47.07
CA ASN A 2 -10.17 -2.79 -46.94
C ASN A 2 -9.27 -3.55 -45.95
N LYS A 3 -7.97 -3.22 -45.88
CA LYS A 3 -7.02 -3.88 -44.95
C LYS A 3 -7.31 -3.57 -43.47
N ILE A 4 -7.64 -2.32 -43.12
CA ILE A 4 -7.96 -1.92 -41.74
C ILE A 4 -9.28 -2.58 -41.28
N ASN A 5 -10.31 -2.56 -42.14
CA ASN A 5 -11.58 -3.23 -41.83
C ASN A 5 -11.39 -4.74 -41.65
N SER A 6 -10.56 -5.37 -42.48
CA SER A 6 -10.20 -6.78 -42.36
C SER A 6 -9.48 -7.07 -41.05
N LEU A 7 -8.46 -6.27 -40.68
CA LEU A 7 -7.74 -6.43 -39.41
C LEU A 7 -8.67 -6.29 -38.18
N ILE A 8 -9.54 -5.28 -38.17
CA ILE A 8 -10.52 -5.07 -37.09
C ILE A 8 -11.44 -6.29 -36.97
N ALA A 9 -11.92 -6.83 -38.11
CA ALA A 9 -12.77 -8.02 -38.12
C ALA A 9 -12.03 -9.26 -37.59
N THR A 10 -10.75 -9.45 -37.96
CA THR A 10 -9.92 -10.56 -37.48
C THR A 10 -9.66 -10.47 -35.98
N ILE A 11 -9.35 -9.28 -35.45
CA ILE A 11 -9.14 -9.08 -34.01
C ILE A 11 -10.44 -9.37 -33.24
N ALA A 12 -11.56 -8.78 -33.69
CA ALA A 12 -12.87 -8.93 -33.05
C ALA A 12 -13.36 -10.40 -33.00
N ALA A 13 -13.01 -11.20 -34.02
CA ALA A 13 -13.37 -12.61 -34.07
C ALA A 13 -12.61 -13.48 -33.04
N ASN A 14 -11.40 -13.08 -32.64
CA ASN A 14 -10.55 -13.89 -31.76
C ASN A 14 -10.53 -13.36 -30.33
N LYS A 15 -11.36 -13.91 -29.44
CA LYS A 15 -11.43 -13.49 -28.02
C LYS A 15 -10.11 -13.58 -27.25
N LYS A 16 -9.16 -14.43 -27.68
CA LYS A 16 -7.81 -14.48 -27.07
C LYS A 16 -6.96 -13.27 -27.48
N SER A 17 -7.15 -12.75 -28.69
CA SER A 17 -6.43 -11.55 -29.17
C SER A 17 -6.74 -10.33 -28.31
N HIS A 18 -7.97 -10.19 -27.79
CA HIS A 18 -8.38 -9.03 -27.00
C HIS A 18 -7.54 -8.82 -25.74
N PHE A 19 -7.12 -9.91 -25.07
CA PHE A 19 -6.24 -9.79 -23.92
C PHE A 19 -4.83 -9.38 -24.34
N TRP A 20 -4.29 -9.95 -25.42
CA TRP A 20 -2.96 -9.60 -25.89
C TRP A 20 -2.87 -8.17 -26.43
N VAL A 21 -3.91 -7.67 -27.10
CA VAL A 21 -4.01 -6.27 -27.51
C VAL A 21 -4.03 -5.35 -26.29
N PHE A 22 -4.83 -5.69 -25.26
CA PHE A 22 -4.82 -4.98 -23.99
C PHE A 22 -3.45 -4.99 -23.33
N PHE A 23 -2.84 -6.17 -23.19
CA PHE A 23 -1.55 -6.35 -22.52
C PHE A 23 -0.44 -5.61 -23.24
N THR A 24 -0.41 -5.65 -24.58
CA THR A 24 0.54 -4.87 -25.39
C THR A 24 0.33 -3.38 -25.19
N THR A 25 -0.92 -2.90 -25.22
CA THR A 25 -1.24 -1.48 -24.98
C THR A 25 -0.80 -1.04 -23.57
N LEU A 26 -1.07 -1.87 -22.57
CA LEU A 26 -0.69 -1.64 -21.19
C LEU A 26 0.83 -1.54 -21.05
N ILE A 27 1.58 -2.45 -21.67
CA ILE A 27 3.05 -2.39 -21.72
C ILE A 27 3.53 -1.09 -22.37
N LEU A 28 3.00 -0.74 -23.54
CA LEU A 28 3.42 0.47 -24.28
C LEU A 28 3.13 1.75 -23.49
N LEU A 29 1.96 1.86 -22.85
CA LEU A 29 1.63 3.01 -22.01
C LEU A 29 2.46 3.05 -20.72
N SER A 30 2.79 1.89 -20.12
CA SER A 30 3.67 1.83 -18.96
C SER A 30 5.11 2.23 -19.31
N PHE A 31 5.63 1.79 -20.46
CA PHE A 31 6.93 2.26 -20.96
C PHE A 31 6.89 3.75 -21.24
N TYR A 32 5.88 4.23 -21.95
CA TYR A 32 5.70 5.66 -22.20
C TYR A 32 5.63 6.47 -20.90
N MET A 33 4.92 5.97 -19.87
CA MET A 33 4.91 6.58 -18.54
C MET A 33 6.32 6.65 -17.95
N THR A 34 7.07 5.55 -17.91
CA THR A 34 8.44 5.53 -17.38
C THR A 34 9.36 6.47 -18.15
N GLU A 35 9.30 6.50 -19.48
CA GLU A 35 10.13 7.39 -20.30
C GLU A 35 9.77 8.88 -20.10
N VAL A 36 8.49 9.21 -19.96
CA VAL A 36 8.04 10.60 -19.79
C VAL A 36 8.37 11.15 -18.41
N PHE A 37 8.15 10.35 -17.36
CA PHE A 37 8.46 10.76 -15.98
C PHE A 37 9.96 10.67 -15.66
N GLY A 38 10.71 9.85 -16.39
CA GLY A 38 12.08 9.51 -16.02
C GLY A 38 12.11 8.56 -14.82
N ALA A 39 13.31 8.35 -14.28
CA ALA A 39 13.46 7.53 -13.08
C ALA A 39 12.96 8.28 -11.84
N VAL A 40 12.25 7.59 -10.94
CA VAL A 40 11.59 8.21 -9.80
C VAL A 40 12.59 8.83 -8.82
N TYR A 41 13.83 8.35 -8.78
CA TYR A 41 14.87 8.95 -7.95
C TYR A 41 15.36 10.33 -8.43
N GLU A 42 15.16 10.68 -9.71
CA GLU A 42 15.57 11.99 -10.25
C GLU A 42 14.66 13.11 -9.72
N HIS A 43 13.40 12.76 -9.50
CA HIS A 43 12.40 13.62 -8.91
C HIS A 43 11.68 12.80 -7.85
N PRO A 44 12.17 12.78 -6.60
CA PRO A 44 11.53 12.03 -5.52
C PRO A 44 10.29 12.76 -4.99
N GLY A 45 9.19 12.01 -4.83
CA GLY A 45 7.99 12.46 -4.11
C GLY A 45 8.19 12.50 -2.58
N TYR A 46 7.21 13.03 -1.85
CA TYR A 46 7.31 13.29 -0.40
C TYR A 46 7.80 12.08 0.43
N ASP A 47 7.22 10.90 0.21
CA ASP A 47 7.46 9.68 0.99
C ASP A 47 8.53 8.78 0.34
N TYR A 48 9.11 9.19 -0.80
CA TYR A 48 9.98 8.35 -1.63
C TYR A 48 11.20 7.82 -0.86
N TYR A 49 11.96 8.71 -0.22
CA TYR A 49 13.20 8.33 0.46
C TYR A 49 12.95 7.41 1.66
N PHE A 50 11.84 7.59 2.37
CA PHE A 50 11.42 6.68 3.43
C PHE A 50 11.26 5.25 2.90
N HIS A 51 10.51 5.10 1.80
CA HIS A 51 10.30 3.80 1.17
C HIS A 51 11.58 3.23 0.55
N LEU A 52 12.44 4.05 -0.03
CA LEU A 52 13.73 3.62 -0.57
C LEU A 52 14.67 3.14 0.54
N LYS A 53 14.80 3.87 1.66
CA LYS A 53 15.66 3.46 2.78
C LYS A 53 15.22 2.16 3.42
N ARG A 54 13.91 2.00 3.62
CA ARG A 54 13.33 0.72 4.04
C ARG A 54 13.64 -0.41 3.05
N PHE A 55 13.59 -0.14 1.76
CA PHE A 55 13.94 -1.12 0.72
C PHE A 55 15.44 -1.48 0.74
N GLU A 56 16.33 -0.49 0.93
CA GLU A 56 17.78 -0.69 1.08
C GLU A 56 18.13 -1.50 2.34
N ALA A 57 17.46 -1.25 3.46
CA ALA A 57 17.60 -2.02 4.69
C ALA A 57 17.21 -3.49 4.46
N LEU A 58 16.12 -3.74 3.72
CA LEU A 58 15.71 -5.09 3.34
C LEU A 58 16.72 -5.79 2.43
N ILE A 59 17.27 -5.09 1.43
CA ILE A 59 18.33 -5.63 0.56
C ILE A 59 19.57 -6.01 1.39
N THR A 60 19.98 -5.13 2.31
CA THR A 60 21.13 -5.35 3.19
C THR A 60 20.90 -6.57 4.07
N ALA A 61 19.73 -6.68 4.71
CA ALA A 61 19.40 -7.82 5.55
C ALA A 61 19.36 -9.16 4.80
N LEU A 62 18.87 -9.16 3.55
CA LEU A 62 18.90 -10.35 2.70
C LEU A 62 20.33 -10.71 2.28
N ARG A 63 21.16 -9.72 1.96
CA ARG A 63 22.57 -9.90 1.58
C ARG A 63 23.42 -10.43 2.74
N GLU A 64 23.19 -9.94 3.95
CA GLU A 64 23.96 -10.31 5.14
C GLU A 64 23.42 -11.55 5.87
N GLY A 65 22.29 -12.11 5.43
CA GLY A 65 21.68 -13.29 6.04
C GLY A 65 21.01 -13.00 7.39
N THR A 66 20.63 -11.75 7.67
CA THR A 66 19.95 -11.33 8.91
C THR A 66 18.43 -11.29 8.77
N PHE A 67 17.88 -11.72 7.63
CA PHE A 67 16.44 -11.86 7.43
C PHE A 67 15.87 -13.10 8.16
N PRO A 68 14.71 -13.00 8.85
CA PRO A 68 13.85 -11.82 9.00
C PRO A 68 14.43 -10.81 10.00
N HIS A 69 14.73 -9.60 9.52
CA HIS A 69 15.10 -8.46 10.36
C HIS A 69 13.83 -7.63 10.68
N TYR A 70 13.72 -7.04 11.86
CA TYR A 70 12.60 -6.15 12.24
C TYR A 70 13.02 -4.70 12.44
N ILE A 71 14.23 -4.48 12.96
CA ILE A 71 14.83 -3.16 13.18
C ILE A 71 15.75 -2.83 12.01
N ASP A 72 15.58 -1.65 11.42
CA ASP A 72 16.61 -1.03 10.59
C ASP A 72 17.63 -0.37 11.51
N TYR A 73 18.75 -1.05 11.74
CA TYR A 73 19.80 -0.61 12.68
C TYR A 73 20.58 0.61 12.22
N ALA A 74 20.60 0.91 10.91
CA ALA A 74 21.31 2.07 10.38
C ALA A 74 20.45 3.34 10.42
N ALA A 75 19.14 3.20 10.57
CA ALA A 75 18.23 4.32 10.67
C ALA A 75 18.44 5.13 11.96
N ALA A 76 18.10 6.42 11.89
CA ALA A 76 18.11 7.35 13.02
C ALA A 76 19.47 7.44 13.74
N LEU A 77 20.57 7.63 13.01
CA LEU A 77 21.93 7.68 13.57
C LEU A 77 22.30 6.42 14.38
N ASN A 78 21.91 5.25 13.88
CA ASN A 78 22.10 3.95 14.52
C ASN A 78 21.30 3.66 15.80
N TYR A 79 20.27 4.46 16.09
CA TYR A 79 19.35 4.18 17.21
C TYR A 79 18.38 3.03 16.91
N GLY A 80 18.28 2.64 15.63
CA GLY A 80 17.42 1.56 15.17
C GLY A 80 15.97 2.02 14.99
N TYR A 81 15.34 1.69 13.85
CA TYR A 81 13.95 2.05 13.58
C TYR A 81 13.07 0.85 13.23
N LEU A 82 11.93 0.70 13.90
CA LEU A 82 11.02 -0.46 13.74
C LEU A 82 9.97 -0.24 12.64
N SER A 83 10.36 0.25 11.46
CA SER A 83 9.38 0.54 10.39
C SER A 83 8.65 -0.70 9.90
N LYS A 84 9.27 -1.88 9.92
CA LYS A 84 8.72 -3.11 9.33
C LYS A 84 7.49 -3.67 10.05
N VAL A 85 7.38 -3.42 11.36
CA VAL A 85 6.20 -3.86 12.11
C VAL A 85 4.98 -3.01 11.74
N PHE A 86 5.20 -1.74 11.39
CA PHE A 86 4.14 -0.83 10.93
C PHE A 86 3.94 -0.87 9.41
N TYR A 87 4.94 -1.28 8.63
CA TYR A 87 4.87 -1.47 7.18
C TYR A 87 5.40 -2.84 6.75
N SER A 88 4.54 -3.68 6.19
CA SER A 88 4.94 -5.03 5.76
C SER A 88 5.87 -5.03 4.54
N ASP A 89 7.00 -5.73 4.66
CA ASP A 89 7.97 -5.94 3.58
C ASP A 89 7.62 -7.06 2.59
N VAL A 90 6.58 -7.84 2.85
CA VAL A 90 6.32 -9.10 2.13
C VAL A 90 6.27 -8.91 0.61
N ILE A 91 5.65 -7.81 0.16
CA ILE A 91 5.55 -7.47 -1.27
C ILE A 91 6.90 -7.02 -1.85
N LEU A 92 7.77 -6.43 -1.03
CA LEU A 92 9.08 -5.93 -1.44
C LEU A 92 10.10 -7.06 -1.62
N ILE A 93 9.95 -8.19 -0.91
CA ILE A 93 10.95 -9.28 -0.86
C ILE A 93 11.44 -9.72 -2.26
N PRO A 94 10.58 -10.04 -3.24
CA PRO A 94 11.06 -10.49 -4.55
C PRO A 94 11.93 -9.45 -5.27
N PHE A 95 11.60 -8.18 -5.10
CA PHE A 95 12.35 -7.07 -5.68
C PHE A 95 13.61 -6.78 -4.87
N ALA A 96 13.58 -6.85 -3.54
CA ALA A 96 14.79 -6.68 -2.73
C ALA A 96 15.84 -7.76 -3.05
N THR A 97 15.41 -9.01 -3.28
CA THR A 97 16.31 -10.07 -3.78
C THR A 97 16.94 -9.71 -5.13
N LEU A 98 16.16 -9.13 -6.06
CA LEU A 98 16.70 -8.61 -7.33
C LEU A 98 17.67 -7.43 -7.11
N GLY A 99 17.38 -6.56 -6.13
CA GLY A 99 18.22 -5.44 -5.74
C GLY A 99 19.61 -5.83 -5.23
N ILE A 100 19.79 -7.06 -4.75
CA ILE A 100 21.13 -7.61 -4.45
C ILE A 100 22.00 -7.61 -5.71
N LEU A 101 21.42 -7.90 -6.89
CA LEU A 101 22.11 -8.06 -8.16
C LEU A 101 22.26 -6.74 -8.94
N ILE A 102 21.20 -5.91 -8.98
CA ILE A 102 21.15 -4.73 -9.87
C ILE A 102 21.14 -3.38 -9.13
N GLY A 103 21.22 -3.40 -7.80
CA GLY A 103 21.14 -2.20 -6.95
C GLY A 103 19.71 -1.82 -6.56
N SER A 104 19.59 -1.03 -5.48
CA SER A 104 18.31 -0.61 -4.89
C SER A 104 17.46 0.20 -5.88
N TYR A 105 18.03 1.25 -6.47
CA TYR A 105 17.34 2.15 -7.40
C TYR A 105 16.73 1.40 -8.60
N ASN A 106 17.54 0.65 -9.36
CA ASN A 106 17.07 -0.09 -10.53
C ASN A 106 15.99 -1.11 -10.16
N SER A 107 16.16 -1.82 -9.04
CA SER A 107 15.17 -2.80 -8.61
C SER A 107 13.87 -2.15 -8.14
N PHE A 108 13.93 -0.93 -7.62
CA PHE A 108 12.75 -0.16 -7.22
C PHE A 108 11.94 0.29 -8.44
N GLU A 109 12.61 0.68 -9.53
CA GLU A 109 11.96 0.97 -10.83
C GLU A 109 11.29 -0.28 -11.42
N VAL A 110 11.98 -1.44 -11.39
CA VAL A 110 11.42 -2.72 -11.83
C VAL A 110 10.17 -3.07 -11.02
N MET A 111 10.18 -2.80 -9.71
CA MET A 111 9.02 -3.01 -8.83
C MET A 111 7.84 -2.13 -9.26
N LEU A 112 8.05 -0.83 -9.47
CA LEU A 112 7.01 0.11 -9.90
C LEU A 112 6.41 -0.27 -11.26
N PHE A 113 7.27 -0.61 -12.22
CA PHE A 113 6.83 -1.06 -13.54
C PHE A 113 5.99 -2.34 -13.42
N THR A 114 6.48 -3.33 -12.68
CA THR A 114 5.78 -4.61 -12.46
C THR A 114 4.42 -4.40 -11.80
N MET A 115 4.35 -3.58 -10.74
CA MET A 115 3.10 -3.29 -10.05
C MET A 115 2.10 -2.53 -10.93
N THR A 116 2.59 -1.65 -11.82
CA THR A 116 1.74 -0.97 -12.80
C THR A 116 1.12 -1.94 -13.81
N ILE A 117 1.90 -2.90 -14.31
CA ILE A 117 1.37 -3.96 -15.19
C ILE A 117 0.36 -4.85 -14.44
N LEU A 118 0.67 -5.25 -13.21
CA LEU A 118 -0.24 -6.08 -12.41
C LEU A 118 -1.56 -5.35 -12.10
N CYS A 119 -1.51 -4.05 -11.82
CA CYS A 119 -2.69 -3.21 -11.58
C CYS A 119 -3.66 -3.28 -12.77
N GLY A 120 -3.17 -3.07 -13.99
CA GLY A 120 -3.97 -3.17 -15.20
C GLY A 120 -4.50 -4.58 -15.46
N ILE A 121 -3.69 -5.63 -15.25
CA ILE A 121 -4.10 -7.03 -15.45
C ILE A 121 -5.20 -7.43 -14.49
N PHE A 122 -5.08 -7.09 -13.20
CA PHE A 122 -6.08 -7.44 -12.19
C PHE A 122 -7.38 -6.67 -12.43
N MET A 123 -7.30 -5.40 -12.79
CA MET A 123 -8.48 -4.61 -13.18
C MET A 123 -9.19 -5.18 -14.40
N TYR A 124 -8.45 -5.47 -15.48
CA TYR A 124 -9.00 -6.11 -16.67
C TYR A 124 -9.67 -7.44 -16.34
N SER A 125 -9.00 -8.28 -15.54
CA SER A 125 -9.50 -9.60 -15.16
C SER A 125 -10.78 -9.50 -14.33
N ALA A 126 -10.84 -8.56 -13.40
CA ALA A 126 -12.01 -8.30 -12.57
C ALA A 126 -13.21 -7.87 -13.43
N VAL A 127 -13.05 -6.81 -14.23
CA VAL A 127 -14.12 -6.24 -15.05
C VAL A 127 -14.59 -7.23 -16.12
N LYS A 128 -13.67 -7.95 -16.78
CA LYS A 128 -14.01 -8.97 -17.77
C LYS A 128 -14.85 -10.09 -17.17
N THR A 129 -14.54 -10.51 -15.95
CA THR A 129 -15.26 -11.59 -15.27
C THR A 129 -16.64 -11.13 -14.81
N ILE A 130 -16.73 -9.94 -14.19
CA ILE A 130 -17.97 -9.41 -13.63
C ILE A 130 -18.98 -9.05 -14.74
N TYR A 131 -18.52 -8.31 -15.76
CA TYR A 131 -19.37 -7.73 -16.79
C TYR A 131 -19.34 -8.46 -18.14
N LYS A 132 -18.53 -9.53 -18.25
CA LYS A 132 -18.44 -10.40 -19.44
C LYS A 132 -18.10 -9.63 -20.74
N SER A 133 -17.42 -8.50 -20.62
CA SER A 133 -17.07 -7.62 -21.74
C SER A 133 -15.57 -7.34 -21.75
N SER A 134 -14.89 -7.79 -22.82
CA SER A 134 -13.45 -7.53 -22.99
C SER A 134 -13.18 -6.06 -23.31
N PHE A 135 -14.12 -5.38 -23.98
CA PHE A 135 -14.02 -3.96 -24.26
C PHE A 135 -14.17 -3.12 -22.99
N ALA A 136 -15.17 -3.43 -22.14
CA ALA A 136 -15.29 -2.75 -20.84
C ALA A 136 -14.05 -2.96 -19.97
N ALA A 137 -13.52 -4.18 -19.97
CA ALA A 137 -12.30 -4.53 -19.24
C ALA A 137 -11.05 -3.79 -19.75
N PHE A 138 -10.90 -3.67 -21.07
CA PHE A 138 -9.82 -2.90 -21.67
C PHE A 138 -9.86 -1.45 -21.17
N VAL A 139 -11.00 -0.79 -21.36
CA VAL A 139 -11.16 0.62 -21.04
C VAL A 139 -10.99 0.87 -19.53
N ALA A 140 -11.65 0.07 -18.69
CA ALA A 140 -11.52 0.18 -17.24
C ALA A 140 -10.08 -0.09 -16.76
N GLY A 141 -9.38 -1.04 -17.38
CA GLY A 141 -7.98 -1.33 -17.07
C GLY A 141 -7.07 -0.14 -17.34
N ILE A 142 -7.22 0.53 -18.49
CA ILE A 142 -6.42 1.72 -18.84
C ILE A 142 -6.79 2.91 -17.94
N LEU A 143 -8.08 3.22 -17.79
CA LEU A 143 -8.54 4.34 -16.97
C LEU A 143 -8.13 4.21 -15.50
N TYR A 144 -8.11 2.99 -14.95
CA TYR A 144 -7.71 2.75 -13.56
C TYR A 144 -6.21 2.87 -13.36
N THR A 145 -5.42 2.20 -14.22
CA THR A 145 -3.96 2.12 -14.09
C THR A 145 -3.28 3.47 -14.27
N PHE A 146 -3.81 4.30 -15.17
CA PHE A 146 -3.25 5.58 -15.58
C PHE A 146 -4.15 6.75 -15.14
N SER A 147 -4.76 6.62 -13.97
CA SER A 147 -5.59 7.65 -13.35
C SER A 147 -4.73 8.74 -12.71
N VAL A 148 -5.24 9.97 -12.69
CA VAL A 148 -4.52 11.12 -12.10
C VAL A 148 -4.18 10.88 -10.63
N TYR A 149 -5.12 10.34 -9.85
CA TYR A 149 -4.87 10.04 -8.43
C TYR A 149 -3.75 9.01 -8.23
N ARG A 150 -3.65 8.00 -9.11
CA ARG A 150 -2.57 7.01 -9.03
C ARG A 150 -1.22 7.61 -9.41
N PHE A 151 -1.16 8.51 -10.40
CA PHE A 151 0.08 9.22 -10.71
C PHE A 151 0.53 10.10 -9.54
N TYR A 152 -0.42 10.79 -8.90
CA TYR A 152 -0.14 11.55 -7.68
C TYR A 152 0.48 10.67 -6.59
N ASP A 153 -0.06 9.47 -6.35
CA ASP A 153 0.51 8.55 -5.34
C ASP A 153 1.90 8.01 -5.73
N ILE A 154 2.17 7.77 -7.02
CA ILE A 154 3.49 7.27 -7.48
C ILE A 154 4.55 8.37 -7.43
N TYR A 155 4.25 9.55 -8.00
CA TYR A 155 5.26 10.56 -8.30
C TYR A 155 5.25 11.72 -7.31
N ASN A 156 4.12 12.41 -7.12
CA ASN A 156 4.05 13.56 -6.21
C ASN A 156 4.25 13.14 -4.75
N ARG A 157 3.55 12.07 -4.34
CA ARG A 157 3.55 11.59 -2.96
C ARG A 157 4.60 10.52 -2.71
N GLY A 158 4.83 9.62 -3.65
CA GLY A 158 5.73 8.47 -3.44
C GLY A 158 5.20 7.46 -2.40
N ALA A 159 3.88 7.42 -2.17
CA ALA A 159 3.25 6.59 -1.14
C ALA A 159 3.07 5.13 -1.61
N MET A 160 4.14 4.36 -1.57
CA MET A 160 4.22 3.01 -2.16
C MET A 160 3.15 2.05 -1.64
N GLY A 161 2.79 2.15 -0.35
CA GLY A 161 1.72 1.33 0.22
C GLY A 161 0.39 1.50 -0.53
N GLU A 162 -0.01 2.73 -0.82
CA GLU A 162 -1.27 3.03 -1.52
C GLU A 162 -1.19 2.65 -3.00
N VAL A 163 -0.03 2.84 -3.65
CA VAL A 163 0.24 2.38 -5.02
C VAL A 163 0.07 0.86 -5.15
N PHE A 164 0.51 0.08 -4.17
CA PHE A 164 0.29 -1.37 -4.14
C PHE A 164 -1.17 -1.70 -3.83
N ALA A 165 -1.85 -0.92 -2.98
CA ALA A 165 -3.27 -1.11 -2.71
C ALA A 165 -4.12 -0.97 -3.98
N PHE A 166 -3.83 0.00 -4.85
CA PHE A 166 -4.40 0.12 -6.19
C PHE A 166 -4.32 -1.20 -6.97
N THR A 167 -3.18 -1.88 -6.90
CA THR A 167 -2.96 -3.12 -7.64
C THR A 167 -3.92 -4.23 -7.19
N PHE A 168 -4.18 -4.35 -5.88
CA PHE A 168 -4.90 -5.51 -5.33
C PHE A 168 -6.39 -5.28 -5.05
N ILE A 169 -6.87 -4.04 -5.00
CA ILE A 169 -8.31 -3.72 -4.85
C ILE A 169 -9.19 -4.47 -5.88
N PRO A 170 -8.85 -4.53 -7.18
CA PRO A 170 -9.64 -5.28 -8.15
C PRO A 170 -9.82 -6.76 -7.80
N LEU A 171 -8.83 -7.39 -7.15
CA LEU A 171 -8.94 -8.79 -6.70
C LEU A 171 -9.97 -8.95 -5.58
N VAL A 172 -10.02 -8.01 -4.64
CA VAL A 172 -11.02 -8.01 -3.55
C VAL A 172 -12.43 -7.97 -4.13
N PHE A 173 -12.71 -7.04 -5.04
CA PHE A 173 -14.03 -6.92 -5.64
C PHE A 173 -14.38 -8.07 -6.60
N LEU A 174 -13.39 -8.66 -7.27
CA LEU A 174 -13.57 -9.90 -8.04
C LEU A 174 -13.94 -11.08 -7.12
N GLY A 175 -13.25 -11.23 -6.00
CA GLY A 175 -13.56 -12.26 -5.01
C GLY A 175 -14.94 -12.03 -4.38
N LEU A 176 -15.29 -10.79 -4.05
CA LEU A 176 -16.61 -10.41 -3.57
C LEU A 176 -17.71 -10.76 -4.59
N TYR A 177 -17.49 -10.50 -5.87
CA TYR A 177 -18.41 -10.91 -6.93
C TYR A 177 -18.64 -12.43 -6.94
N HIS A 178 -17.57 -13.22 -6.76
CA HIS A 178 -17.71 -14.68 -6.67
C HIS A 178 -18.51 -15.13 -5.45
N ILE A 179 -18.34 -14.48 -4.31
CA ILE A 179 -19.16 -14.74 -3.10
C ILE A 179 -20.62 -14.38 -3.35
N ILE A 180 -20.93 -13.21 -3.91
CA ILE A 180 -22.31 -12.71 -4.05
C ILE A 180 -23.08 -13.39 -5.20
N LYS A 181 -22.51 -13.40 -6.42
CA LYS A 181 -23.20 -13.84 -7.64
C LYS A 181 -22.54 -15.03 -8.33
N GLY A 182 -21.24 -15.27 -8.10
CA GLY A 182 -20.50 -16.33 -8.76
C GLY A 182 -20.41 -17.64 -7.95
N ASP A 183 -19.34 -18.39 -8.23
CA ASP A 183 -18.93 -19.60 -7.51
C ASP A 183 -18.24 -19.22 -6.20
N TYR A 184 -18.97 -19.26 -5.08
CA TYR A 184 -18.46 -18.90 -3.75
C TYR A 184 -17.33 -19.81 -3.27
N LYS A 185 -17.11 -20.98 -3.89
CA LYS A 185 -15.94 -21.83 -3.60
C LYS A 185 -14.63 -21.18 -4.05
N LYS A 186 -14.70 -20.10 -4.82
CA LYS A 186 -13.56 -19.22 -5.13
C LYS A 186 -13.32 -18.12 -4.09
N TRP A 187 -13.81 -18.30 -2.86
CA TRP A 187 -13.56 -17.42 -1.71
C TRP A 187 -12.07 -17.08 -1.52
N TYR A 188 -11.17 -17.98 -1.92
CA TYR A 188 -9.73 -17.75 -1.86
C TYR A 188 -9.28 -16.49 -2.63
N ILE A 189 -10.04 -16.01 -3.63
CA ILE A 189 -9.70 -14.79 -4.37
C ILE A 189 -9.84 -13.54 -3.50
N ILE A 190 -10.92 -13.44 -2.70
CA ILE A 190 -11.09 -12.30 -1.78
C ILE A 190 -10.10 -12.39 -0.62
N ALA A 191 -9.78 -13.62 -0.15
CA ALA A 191 -8.75 -13.83 0.86
C ALA A 191 -7.37 -13.35 0.36
N ILE A 192 -6.95 -13.78 -0.84
CA ILE A 192 -5.69 -13.32 -1.46
C ILE A 192 -5.70 -11.81 -1.65
N GLY A 193 -6.81 -11.23 -2.13
CA GLY A 193 -6.96 -9.79 -2.31
C GLY A 193 -6.73 -9.01 -1.02
N PHE A 194 -7.40 -9.40 0.08
CA PHE A 194 -7.21 -8.73 1.37
C PHE A 194 -5.85 -9.01 1.99
N SER A 195 -5.29 -10.21 1.86
CA SER A 195 -3.93 -10.50 2.35
C SER A 195 -2.90 -9.60 1.67
N LEU A 196 -2.99 -9.44 0.35
CA LEU A 196 -2.11 -8.54 -0.40
C LEU A 196 -2.35 -7.06 -0.05
N LEU A 197 -3.59 -6.65 0.21
CA LEU A 197 -3.86 -5.30 0.73
C LEU A 197 -3.25 -5.05 2.10
N ILE A 198 -3.36 -6.01 3.03
CA ILE A 198 -2.78 -5.89 4.38
C ILE A 198 -1.25 -5.79 4.29
N PHE A 199 -0.63 -6.59 3.42
CA PHE A 199 0.81 -6.48 3.18
C PHE A 199 1.22 -5.21 2.42
N SER A 200 0.27 -4.48 1.82
CA SER A 200 0.52 -3.22 1.11
C SER A 200 0.33 -2.01 2.03
N HIS A 201 -0.89 -1.85 2.55
CA HIS A 201 -1.33 -0.66 3.25
C HIS A 201 -2.60 -0.96 4.08
N VAL A 202 -2.45 -0.94 5.41
CA VAL A 202 -3.52 -1.27 6.35
C VAL A 202 -4.70 -0.30 6.24
N ILE A 203 -4.44 0.99 6.04
CA ILE A 203 -5.50 2.00 5.97
C ILE A 203 -6.38 1.74 4.73
N SER A 204 -5.78 1.51 3.56
CA SER A 204 -6.52 1.14 2.34
C SER A 204 -7.26 -0.19 2.50
N THR A 205 -6.72 -1.12 3.30
CA THR A 205 -7.40 -2.39 3.64
C THR A 205 -8.69 -2.11 4.41
N VAL A 206 -8.64 -1.30 5.47
CA VAL A 206 -9.82 -0.98 6.29
C VAL A 206 -10.86 -0.22 5.47
N LEU A 207 -10.44 0.75 4.66
CA LEU A 207 -11.34 1.47 3.74
C LEU A 207 -12.02 0.53 2.74
N THR A 208 -11.26 -0.40 2.17
CA THR A 208 -11.80 -1.42 1.26
C THR A 208 -12.76 -2.35 1.98
N PHE A 209 -12.46 -2.77 3.22
CA PHE A 209 -13.36 -3.58 4.04
C PHE A 209 -14.69 -2.86 4.31
N ILE A 210 -14.65 -1.60 4.74
CA ILE A 210 -15.85 -0.76 4.91
C ILE A 210 -16.66 -0.70 3.60
N THR A 211 -15.98 -0.53 2.47
CA THR A 211 -16.62 -0.52 1.16
C THR A 211 -17.27 -1.86 0.81
N VAL A 212 -16.60 -2.98 1.11
CA VAL A 212 -17.16 -4.33 0.94
C VAL A 212 -18.42 -4.50 1.78
N VAL A 213 -18.42 -4.03 3.03
CA VAL A 213 -19.62 -4.05 3.90
C VAL A 213 -20.75 -3.21 3.28
N ILE A 214 -20.47 -2.00 2.80
CA ILE A 214 -21.47 -1.15 2.11
C ILE A 214 -22.05 -1.88 0.89
N VAL A 215 -21.22 -2.50 0.05
CA VAL A 215 -21.69 -3.29 -1.10
C VAL A 215 -22.55 -4.47 -0.65
N LEU A 216 -22.18 -5.17 0.42
CA LEU A 216 -22.96 -6.29 0.97
C LEU A 216 -24.33 -5.86 1.52
N ILE A 217 -24.48 -4.63 2.02
CA ILE A 217 -25.80 -4.09 2.42
C ILE A 217 -26.74 -4.05 1.21
N PHE A 218 -26.27 -3.57 0.06
CA PHE A 218 -27.07 -3.56 -1.18
C PHE A 218 -27.32 -4.95 -1.76
N TYR A 219 -26.42 -5.91 -1.49
CA TYR A 219 -26.43 -7.26 -2.03
C TYR A 219 -26.56 -8.34 -0.96
N CYS A 220 -27.33 -8.11 0.10
CA CYS A 220 -27.51 -9.07 1.19
C CYS A 220 -28.38 -10.28 0.78
N LYS A 221 -29.30 -10.10 -0.17
CA LYS A 221 -30.29 -11.12 -0.56
C LYS A 221 -29.66 -12.48 -0.98
N PRO A 222 -28.61 -12.54 -1.81
CA PRO A 222 -27.94 -13.81 -2.14
C PRO A 222 -27.33 -14.51 -0.92
N LEU A 223 -26.80 -13.77 0.05
CA LEU A 223 -26.22 -14.34 1.27
C LEU A 223 -27.29 -14.94 2.18
N ILE A 224 -28.45 -14.30 2.27
CA ILE A 224 -29.60 -14.80 3.03
C ILE A 224 -30.18 -16.06 2.37
N LYS A 225 -30.29 -16.07 1.04
CA LYS A 225 -30.84 -17.21 0.29
C LYS A 225 -29.93 -18.43 0.29
N GLU A 226 -28.61 -18.22 0.28
CA GLU A 226 -27.62 -19.29 0.30
C GLU A 226 -26.57 -19.01 1.41
N PRO A 227 -26.86 -19.35 2.68
CA PRO A 227 -26.02 -19.02 3.83
C PRO A 227 -24.57 -19.55 3.73
N LYS A 228 -24.34 -20.60 2.93
CA LYS A 228 -22.99 -21.09 2.62
C LYS A 228 -22.09 -19.97 2.07
N ARG A 229 -22.62 -19.03 1.29
CA ARG A 229 -21.86 -17.86 0.78
C ARG A 229 -21.28 -17.03 1.91
N PHE A 230 -22.06 -16.81 2.98
CA PHE A 230 -21.61 -16.09 4.16
C PHE A 230 -20.56 -16.90 4.94
N ALA A 231 -20.74 -18.21 5.10
CA ALA A 231 -19.73 -19.07 5.72
C ALA A 231 -18.38 -19.04 4.97
N TYR A 232 -18.41 -19.04 3.64
CA TYR A 232 -17.19 -18.91 2.82
C TYR A 232 -16.56 -17.52 2.89
N LEU A 233 -17.36 -16.47 3.12
CA LEU A 233 -16.84 -15.12 3.40
C LEU A 233 -16.14 -15.06 4.77
N ILE A 234 -16.72 -15.69 5.80
CA ILE A 234 -16.07 -15.82 7.12
C ILE A 234 -14.78 -16.63 7.00
N LEU A 235 -14.80 -17.76 6.30
CA LEU A 235 -13.61 -18.56 6.03
C LEU A 235 -12.52 -17.73 5.35
N ALA A 236 -12.89 -16.90 4.38
CA ALA A 236 -11.95 -16.00 3.73
C ALA A 236 -11.32 -15.01 4.73
N GLY A 237 -12.11 -14.46 5.66
CA GLY A 237 -11.60 -13.59 6.73
C GLY A 237 -10.62 -14.32 7.65
N ILE A 238 -10.97 -15.51 8.14
CA ILE A 238 -10.09 -16.32 9.01
C ILE A 238 -8.77 -16.64 8.31
N VAL A 239 -8.84 -17.08 7.05
CA VAL A 239 -7.63 -17.44 6.28
C VAL A 239 -6.81 -16.19 5.94
N THR A 240 -7.46 -15.05 5.70
CA THR A 240 -6.75 -13.77 5.51
C THR A 240 -5.92 -13.44 6.75
N LEU A 241 -6.53 -13.48 7.94
CA LEU A 241 -5.85 -13.23 9.22
C LEU A 241 -4.71 -14.21 9.47
N ALA A 242 -4.90 -15.49 9.14
CA ALA A 242 -3.88 -16.51 9.32
C ALA A 242 -2.69 -16.31 8.35
N ILE A 243 -2.94 -15.90 7.10
CA ILE A 243 -1.90 -15.57 6.11
C ILE A 243 -1.12 -14.32 6.52
N THR A 244 -1.80 -13.31 7.07
CA THR A 244 -1.18 -12.03 7.41
C THR A 244 -0.70 -11.96 8.86
N ALA A 245 -0.74 -13.07 9.60
CA ALA A 245 -0.36 -13.13 11.01
C ALA A 245 1.05 -12.57 11.25
N VAL A 246 2.00 -12.85 10.35
CA VAL A 246 3.40 -12.38 10.36
C VAL A 246 3.54 -10.87 10.44
N TYR A 247 2.49 -10.13 10.08
CA TYR A 247 2.45 -8.69 10.13
C TYR A 247 1.45 -8.18 11.18
N ILE A 248 0.22 -8.70 11.19
CA ILE A 248 -0.83 -8.21 12.11
C ILE A 248 -0.48 -8.45 13.57
N PHE A 249 0.06 -9.63 13.92
CA PHE A 249 0.32 -9.94 15.32
C PHE A 249 1.52 -9.17 15.89
N PRO A 250 2.66 -9.02 15.18
CA PRO A 250 3.71 -8.11 15.60
C PRO A 250 3.25 -6.66 15.73
N LEU A 251 2.43 -6.17 14.77
CA LEU A 251 1.87 -4.83 14.84
C LEU A 251 1.05 -4.64 16.12
N TRP A 252 0.11 -5.55 16.36
CA TRP A 252 -0.72 -5.51 17.54
C TRP A 252 0.09 -5.59 18.83
N GLU A 253 1.10 -6.47 18.88
CA GLU A 253 1.99 -6.57 20.04
C GLU A 253 2.73 -5.25 20.34
N GLN A 254 3.28 -4.59 19.32
CA GLN A 254 3.98 -3.32 19.52
C GLN A 254 3.03 -2.21 19.98
N MET A 255 1.82 -2.14 19.42
CA MET A 255 0.80 -1.16 19.82
C MET A 255 0.28 -1.39 21.26
N GLN A 256 0.36 -2.61 21.78
CA GLN A 256 0.03 -2.89 23.19
C GLN A 256 1.20 -2.60 24.13
N ALA A 257 2.43 -2.64 23.62
CA ALA A 257 3.63 -2.53 24.42
C ALA A 257 4.10 -1.10 24.67
N ASN A 258 3.79 -0.16 23.77
CA ASN A 258 4.26 1.21 23.86
C ASN A 258 3.34 2.18 23.10
N THR A 259 3.49 3.47 23.36
CA THR A 259 2.87 4.56 22.59
C THR A 259 3.89 5.18 21.65
N TYR A 260 3.44 5.53 20.45
CA TYR A 260 4.29 6.08 19.39
C TYR A 260 3.76 7.43 18.92
N ARG A 261 4.65 8.24 18.31
CA ARG A 261 4.33 9.61 17.90
C ARG A 261 3.13 9.72 16.95
N TYR A 262 2.83 8.71 16.13
CA TYR A 262 1.66 8.73 15.25
C TYR A 262 0.32 8.77 16.01
N GLU A 263 0.29 8.33 17.27
CA GLU A 263 -0.91 8.33 18.11
C GLU A 263 -1.12 9.67 18.82
N THR A 264 -0.05 10.38 19.13
CA THR A 264 -0.06 11.61 19.93
C THR A 264 0.01 12.88 19.09
N ASN A 265 0.51 12.79 17.85
CA ASN A 265 0.64 13.95 16.97
C ASN A 265 -0.70 14.30 16.28
N ASN A 266 -1.08 15.58 16.35
CA ASN A 266 -2.32 16.10 15.75
C ASN A 266 -2.18 16.54 14.28
N TRP A 267 -1.00 16.39 13.66
CA TRP A 267 -0.67 16.96 12.35
C TRP A 267 -1.50 16.41 11.20
N THR A 268 -2.06 15.20 11.35
CA THR A 268 -2.74 14.48 10.27
C THR A 268 -4.19 14.13 10.61
N LEU A 269 -4.85 14.88 11.49
CA LEU A 269 -6.25 14.62 11.83
C LEU A 269 -7.16 14.88 10.61
N PRO A 270 -8.11 13.98 10.27
CA PRO A 270 -9.02 14.19 9.14
C PRO A 270 -9.86 15.47 9.22
N ALA A 271 -10.08 15.99 10.43
CA ALA A 271 -10.75 17.26 10.63
C ALA A 271 -9.98 18.46 10.03
N ASN A 272 -8.64 18.39 10.01
CA ASN A 272 -7.74 19.44 9.54
C ASN A 272 -7.24 19.18 8.10
N ALA A 273 -7.35 17.94 7.63
CA ALA A 273 -6.87 17.49 6.33
C ALA A 273 -7.95 17.41 5.23
N LYS A 274 -9.10 18.06 5.44
CA LYS A 274 -10.21 18.04 4.48
C LYS A 274 -9.85 18.81 3.21
N ILE A 275 -10.41 18.38 2.07
CA ILE A 275 -10.11 19.02 0.78
C ILE A 275 -11.09 20.20 0.56
N PRO A 276 -10.59 21.44 0.38
CA PRO A 276 -11.42 22.58 0.01
C PRO A 276 -12.24 22.31 -1.26
N LEU A 277 -13.43 22.91 -1.37
CA LEU A 277 -14.33 22.61 -2.51
C LEU A 277 -13.74 23.00 -3.85
N ASP A 278 -13.03 24.12 -3.93
CA ASP A 278 -12.31 24.56 -5.13
C ASP A 278 -11.25 23.54 -5.54
N TYR A 279 -10.51 22.94 -4.58
CA TYR A 279 -9.56 21.87 -4.85
C TYR A 279 -10.25 20.59 -5.32
N VAL A 280 -11.43 20.26 -4.78
CA VAL A 280 -12.25 19.14 -5.29
C VAL A 280 -12.64 19.39 -6.74
N PHE A 281 -13.13 20.59 -7.09
CA PHE A 281 -13.50 20.91 -8.47
C PHE A 281 -12.29 20.85 -9.42
N TRP A 282 -11.14 21.42 -9.02
CA TRP A 282 -9.88 21.27 -9.76
C TRP A 282 -9.47 19.80 -9.91
N GLY A 283 -9.64 18.99 -8.87
CA GLY A 283 -9.41 17.55 -8.89
C GLY A 283 -10.33 16.76 -9.83
N LEU A 284 -11.49 17.30 -10.21
CA LEU A 284 -12.39 16.68 -11.19
C LEU A 284 -11.99 17.00 -12.65
N VAL A 285 -11.36 18.15 -12.89
CA VAL A 285 -11.02 18.63 -14.24
C VAL A 285 -9.52 18.56 -14.57
N SER A 286 -8.69 18.18 -13.60
CA SER A 286 -7.24 18.00 -13.80
C SER A 286 -6.91 16.88 -14.80
N GLY A 287 -5.71 16.89 -15.36
CA GLY A 287 -5.26 15.88 -16.32
C GLY A 287 -4.87 16.48 -17.66
N PHE A 288 -5.72 17.31 -18.28
CA PHE A 288 -5.35 18.09 -19.46
C PHE A 288 -4.85 19.49 -19.12
N TYR A 289 -5.16 19.95 -17.92
CA TYR A 289 -4.72 21.23 -17.40
C TYR A 289 -4.51 21.09 -15.89
N TYR A 290 -3.47 21.74 -15.39
CA TYR A 290 -3.16 21.85 -13.98
C TYR A 290 -2.93 23.31 -13.65
N ARG A 291 -3.17 23.68 -12.40
CA ARG A 291 -2.90 25.02 -11.89
C ARG A 291 -1.55 24.95 -11.15
N ASP A 292 -0.65 25.88 -11.45
CA ASP A 292 0.78 25.77 -11.07
C ASP A 292 1.06 25.98 -9.57
N ASP A 293 0.11 26.54 -8.83
CA ASP A 293 0.23 26.92 -7.42
C ASP A 293 -0.46 25.92 -6.47
N ILE A 294 -1.11 24.87 -6.97
CA ILE A 294 -1.81 23.88 -6.14
C ILE A 294 -1.42 22.44 -6.46
N SER A 295 -1.13 21.68 -5.41
CA SER A 295 -0.99 20.23 -5.50
C SER A 295 -2.38 19.58 -5.60
N ILE A 296 -2.78 19.18 -6.81
CA ILE A 296 -4.13 18.66 -7.06
C ILE A 296 -4.23 17.19 -6.64
N VAL A 297 -5.13 16.92 -5.68
CA VAL A 297 -5.55 15.56 -5.29
C VAL A 297 -6.93 15.28 -5.87
N GLY A 298 -7.03 14.43 -6.89
CA GLY A 298 -8.32 14.10 -7.50
C GLY A 298 -8.25 13.07 -8.61
N ILE A 299 -9.41 12.74 -9.19
CA ILE A 299 -9.59 11.68 -10.19
C ILE A 299 -9.25 12.11 -11.63
N GLY A 300 -9.29 13.41 -11.90
CA GLY A 300 -9.06 13.99 -13.21
C GLY A 300 -10.20 13.85 -14.23
N VAL A 301 -10.05 14.59 -15.32
CA VAL A 301 -11.05 14.83 -16.36
C VAL A 301 -11.47 13.57 -17.10
N LEU A 302 -10.60 12.59 -17.27
CA LEU A 302 -10.94 11.35 -17.98
C LEU A 302 -12.00 10.56 -17.21
N LEU A 303 -11.80 10.36 -15.90
CA LEU A 303 -12.76 9.64 -15.06
C LEU A 303 -14.05 10.45 -14.89
N THR A 304 -13.95 11.76 -14.71
CA THR A 304 -15.11 12.66 -14.66
C THR A 304 -15.94 12.59 -15.95
N SER A 305 -15.30 12.64 -17.12
CA SER A 305 -15.98 12.63 -18.41
C SER A 305 -16.73 11.32 -18.65
N VAL A 306 -16.11 10.17 -18.32
CA VAL A 306 -16.74 8.87 -18.59
C VAL A 306 -17.90 8.58 -17.66
N ILE A 307 -17.93 9.10 -16.43
CA ILE A 307 -19.10 8.92 -15.55
C ILE A 307 -20.31 9.74 -16.00
N LEU A 308 -20.09 10.93 -16.60
CA LEU A 308 -21.17 11.75 -17.16
C LEU A 308 -21.88 11.04 -18.33
N LEU A 309 -21.24 10.04 -18.95
CA LEU A 309 -21.88 9.21 -19.97
C LEU A 309 -23.09 8.43 -19.45
N ARG A 310 -23.24 8.31 -18.13
CA ARG A 310 -24.42 7.69 -17.52
C ARG A 310 -25.74 8.35 -17.96
N PHE A 311 -25.74 9.65 -18.23
CA PHE A 311 -26.94 10.38 -18.68
C PHE A 311 -27.45 9.93 -20.05
N PHE A 312 -26.58 9.34 -20.89
CA PHE A 312 -26.96 8.83 -22.22
C PHE A 312 -27.42 7.37 -22.21
N ILE A 313 -27.36 6.69 -21.07
CA ILE A 313 -27.72 5.27 -20.94
C ILE A 313 -29.13 5.16 -20.37
N ARG A 314 -30.03 4.58 -21.18
CA ARG A 314 -31.42 4.27 -20.80
C ARG A 314 -31.60 2.78 -20.55
N GLY A 315 -32.64 2.45 -19.78
CA GLY A 315 -33.03 1.08 -19.46
C GLY A 315 -32.55 0.60 -18.09
N LYS A 316 -32.92 -0.64 -17.73
CA LYS A 316 -32.58 -1.27 -16.46
C LYS A 316 -31.93 -2.62 -16.73
N SER A 317 -30.79 -2.89 -16.10
CA SER A 317 -30.19 -4.23 -16.06
C SER A 317 -29.50 -4.45 -14.72
N GLU A 318 -29.38 -5.71 -14.29
CA GLU A 318 -28.70 -6.06 -13.04
C GLU A 318 -27.21 -5.63 -13.02
N MET A 319 -26.56 -5.60 -14.18
CA MET A 319 -25.18 -5.11 -14.34
C MET A 319 -25.11 -3.59 -14.31
N LEU A 320 -26.08 -2.89 -14.93
CA LEU A 320 -26.14 -1.43 -14.85
C LEU A 320 -26.41 -0.99 -13.40
N LYS A 321 -27.29 -1.69 -12.69
CA LYS A 321 -27.55 -1.45 -11.26
C LYS A 321 -26.28 -1.60 -10.42
N SER A 322 -25.44 -2.61 -10.66
CA SER A 322 -24.20 -2.77 -9.89
C SER A 322 -23.20 -1.65 -10.16
N VAL A 323 -23.10 -1.21 -11.42
CA VAL A 323 -22.26 -0.06 -11.79
C VAL A 323 -22.77 1.23 -11.16
N ASP A 324 -24.08 1.47 -11.20
CA ASP A 324 -24.70 2.67 -10.63
C ASP A 324 -24.56 2.71 -9.11
N ILE A 325 -24.64 1.57 -8.40
CA ILE A 325 -24.32 1.51 -6.97
C ILE A 325 -22.86 1.91 -6.73
N GLY A 326 -21.92 1.39 -7.53
CA GLY A 326 -20.51 1.78 -7.45
C GLY A 326 -20.30 3.27 -7.71
N LEU A 327 -20.98 3.83 -8.71
CA LEU A 327 -20.96 5.27 -9.01
C LEU A 327 -21.44 6.09 -7.79
N LEU A 328 -22.55 5.69 -7.15
CA LEU A 328 -23.08 6.38 -5.97
C LEU A 328 -22.11 6.31 -4.78
N ILE A 329 -21.45 5.16 -4.56
CA ILE A 329 -20.42 5.03 -3.52
C ILE A 329 -19.24 5.96 -3.83
N GLY A 330 -18.77 6.01 -5.07
CA GLY A 330 -17.69 6.92 -5.47
C GLY A 330 -18.07 8.40 -5.31
N LEU A 331 -19.28 8.80 -5.70
CA LEU A 331 -19.77 10.17 -5.49
C LEU A 331 -19.86 10.52 -4.00
N PHE A 332 -20.33 9.59 -3.18
CA PHE A 332 -20.33 9.76 -1.72
C PHE A 332 -18.91 9.92 -1.17
N TYR A 333 -17.93 9.18 -1.67
CA TYR A 333 -16.54 9.30 -1.25
C TYR A 333 -15.85 10.60 -1.69
N ILE A 334 -16.21 11.16 -2.85
CA ILE A 334 -15.80 12.52 -3.22
C ILE A 334 -16.37 13.52 -2.21
N PHE A 335 -17.67 13.43 -1.90
CA PHE A 335 -18.30 14.26 -0.89
C PHE A 335 -17.62 14.10 0.49
N ALA A 336 -17.36 12.86 0.90
CA ALA A 336 -16.71 12.54 2.16
C ALA A 336 -15.27 13.05 2.23
N SER A 337 -14.59 13.23 1.11
CA SER A 337 -13.23 13.81 1.08
C SER A 337 -13.22 15.34 1.24
N SER A 338 -14.35 15.99 0.95
CA SER A 338 -14.46 17.44 0.93
C SER A 338 -14.58 18.06 2.33
N GLN A 339 -14.33 19.37 2.40
CA GLN A 339 -14.54 20.19 3.60
C GLN A 339 -15.95 20.12 4.20
N LEU A 340 -16.95 19.71 3.40
CA LEU A 340 -18.34 19.59 3.83
C LEU A 340 -18.57 18.38 4.76
N PHE A 341 -17.72 17.36 4.69
CA PHE A 341 -17.91 16.17 5.52
C PHE A 341 -17.48 16.42 6.97
N PRO A 342 -18.29 16.03 7.96
CA PRO A 342 -18.06 16.37 9.36
C PRO A 342 -17.09 15.40 10.06
N TRP A 343 -15.88 15.19 9.53
CA TRP A 343 -14.87 14.30 10.12
C TRP A 343 -14.55 14.59 11.60
N GLY A 344 -14.63 15.86 12.01
CA GLY A 344 -14.41 16.27 13.40
C GLY A 344 -15.61 16.05 14.33
N ARG A 345 -16.68 15.37 13.89
CA ARG A 345 -17.86 15.08 14.72
C ARG A 345 -18.04 13.58 14.91
N PHE A 346 -18.43 13.19 16.11
CA PHE A 346 -18.83 11.81 16.40
C PHE A 346 -20.03 11.40 15.51
N PRO A 347 -20.07 10.16 14.96
CA PRO A 347 -19.13 9.05 15.16
C PRO A 347 -17.93 9.05 14.19
N PHE A 348 -17.79 10.02 13.30
CA PHE A 348 -16.72 10.03 12.28
C PHE A 348 -15.32 10.25 12.86
N THR A 349 -15.22 10.80 14.07
CA THR A 349 -13.95 10.86 14.81
C THR A 349 -13.37 9.48 15.12
N LEU A 350 -14.18 8.42 15.15
CA LEU A 350 -13.70 7.03 15.28
C LEU A 350 -12.88 6.57 14.06
N LEU A 351 -12.99 7.28 12.94
CA LEU A 351 -12.27 7.03 11.71
C LEU A 351 -11.05 7.96 11.55
N SER A 352 -10.56 8.57 12.64
CA SER A 352 -9.42 9.49 12.60
C SER A 352 -8.13 8.86 12.08
N PHE A 353 -7.99 7.53 12.18
CA PHE A 353 -6.87 6.77 11.64
C PHE A 353 -6.74 6.86 10.10
N ILE A 354 -7.79 7.30 9.38
CA ILE A 354 -7.71 7.54 7.92
C ILE A 354 -6.75 8.68 7.59
N GLN A 355 -6.45 9.56 8.56
CA GLN A 355 -5.63 10.76 8.42
C GLN A 355 -6.12 11.73 7.32
N TYR A 356 -5.75 11.50 6.06
CA TYR A 356 -6.13 12.34 4.94
C TYR A 356 -7.36 11.75 4.23
N PRO A 357 -8.53 12.42 4.23
CA PRO A 357 -9.73 11.94 3.52
C PRO A 357 -9.52 11.71 2.02
N GLY A 358 -8.52 12.36 1.41
CA GLY A 358 -8.11 12.13 0.02
C GLY A 358 -7.85 10.67 -0.32
N ARG A 359 -7.48 9.82 0.65
CA ARG A 359 -7.32 8.36 0.47
C ARG A 359 -8.58 7.66 -0.05
N LEU A 360 -9.75 8.26 0.10
CA LEU A 360 -10.99 7.73 -0.48
C LEU A 360 -10.97 7.77 -2.01
N TYR A 361 -10.19 8.65 -2.64
CA TYR A 361 -10.06 8.71 -4.11
C TYR A 361 -9.53 7.41 -4.72
N LEU A 362 -8.83 6.58 -3.95
CA LEU A 362 -8.44 5.22 -4.35
C LEU A 362 -9.67 4.39 -4.80
N LEU A 363 -10.73 4.43 -3.98
CA LEU A 363 -11.96 3.67 -4.22
C LEU A 363 -12.88 4.38 -5.22
N VAL A 364 -12.89 5.72 -5.23
CA VAL A 364 -13.58 6.52 -6.27
C VAL A 364 -13.03 6.13 -7.64
N THR A 365 -11.71 6.12 -7.79
CA THR A 365 -11.01 5.78 -9.03
C THR A 365 -11.36 4.37 -9.50
N PHE A 366 -11.40 3.39 -8.59
CA PHE A 366 -11.84 2.03 -8.90
C PHE A 366 -13.27 2.00 -9.48
N PHE A 367 -14.26 2.57 -8.75
CA PHE A 367 -15.65 2.51 -9.19
C PHE A 367 -15.90 3.30 -10.47
N PHE A 368 -15.25 4.46 -10.63
CA PHE A 368 -15.44 5.30 -11.80
C PHE A 368 -14.78 4.68 -13.05
N ALA A 369 -13.64 4.00 -12.90
CA ALA A 369 -13.03 3.26 -14.00
C ALA A 369 -13.90 2.07 -14.44
N VAL A 370 -14.47 1.31 -13.49
CA VAL A 370 -15.47 0.27 -13.77
C VAL A 370 -16.68 0.87 -14.51
N ALA A 371 -17.19 1.99 -14.02
CA ALA A 371 -18.35 2.66 -14.59
C ALA A 371 -18.10 3.14 -16.01
N GLY A 372 -16.98 3.85 -16.24
CA GLY A 372 -16.60 4.33 -17.57
C GLY A 372 -16.45 3.19 -18.58
N GLY A 373 -15.75 2.11 -18.21
CA GLY A 373 -15.61 0.94 -19.07
C GLY A 373 -16.96 0.30 -19.41
N TYR A 374 -17.84 0.14 -18.42
CA TYR A 374 -19.17 -0.42 -18.67
C TYR A 374 -20.05 0.52 -19.50
N TYR A 375 -20.10 1.81 -19.19
CA TYR A 375 -20.92 2.81 -19.89
C TYR A 375 -20.53 2.92 -21.36
N LEU A 376 -19.24 3.03 -21.67
CA LEU A 376 -18.75 3.03 -23.04
C LEU A 376 -19.12 1.72 -23.76
N SER A 377 -19.09 0.57 -23.07
CA SER A 377 -19.49 -0.71 -23.69
C SER A 377 -20.98 -0.80 -24.04
N ARG A 378 -21.82 -0.02 -23.36
CA ARG A 378 -23.27 0.07 -23.63
C ARG A 378 -23.59 1.06 -24.74
N ILE A 379 -22.85 2.16 -24.82
CA ILE A 379 -23.03 3.19 -25.85
C ILE A 379 -22.46 2.70 -27.19
N PHE A 380 -21.25 2.15 -27.18
CA PHE A 380 -20.53 1.73 -28.38
C PHE A 380 -20.61 0.22 -28.58
N VAL A 381 -21.59 -0.20 -29.39
CA VAL A 381 -21.86 -1.62 -29.68
C VAL A 381 -21.17 -2.13 -30.95
N LYS A 382 -20.88 -1.24 -31.91
CA LYS A 382 -20.25 -1.60 -33.19
C LYS A 382 -18.73 -1.68 -33.04
N GLU A 383 -18.10 -2.68 -33.64
CA GLU A 383 -16.65 -2.93 -33.51
C GLU A 383 -15.79 -1.75 -33.99
N LYS A 384 -16.15 -1.10 -35.11
CA LYS A 384 -15.45 0.10 -35.57
C LYS A 384 -15.51 1.24 -34.55
N ALA A 385 -16.67 1.45 -33.94
CA ALA A 385 -16.84 2.50 -32.94
C ALA A 385 -16.06 2.17 -31.66
N ARG A 386 -16.09 0.90 -31.22
CA ARG A 386 -15.26 0.42 -30.10
C ARG A 386 -13.78 0.64 -30.36
N PHE A 387 -13.30 0.31 -31.56
CA PHE A 387 -11.91 0.54 -31.95
C PHE A 387 -11.52 2.02 -31.87
N ILE A 388 -12.35 2.92 -32.42
CA ILE A 388 -12.12 4.38 -32.33
C ILE A 388 -12.09 4.86 -30.87
N VAL A 389 -13.02 4.37 -30.04
CA VAL A 389 -13.07 4.73 -28.62
C VAL A 389 -11.83 4.21 -27.87
N VAL A 390 -11.36 2.99 -28.16
CA VAL A 390 -10.10 2.49 -27.60
C VAL A 390 -8.95 3.42 -27.97
N LEU A 391 -8.81 3.80 -29.24
CA LEU A 391 -7.76 4.71 -29.67
C LEU A 391 -7.87 6.08 -28.98
N ALA A 392 -9.07 6.62 -28.85
CA ALA A 392 -9.30 7.88 -28.15
C ALA A 392 -8.91 7.79 -26.67
N VAL A 393 -9.27 6.69 -25.98
CA VAL A 393 -8.87 6.46 -24.58
C VAL A 393 -7.34 6.38 -24.47
N ILE A 394 -6.66 5.65 -25.36
CA ILE A 394 -5.19 5.55 -25.36
C ILE A 394 -4.54 6.91 -25.56
N LEU A 395 -4.99 7.69 -26.55
CA LEU A 395 -4.45 9.02 -26.84
C LEU A 395 -4.68 9.98 -25.69
N CYS A 396 -5.91 10.04 -25.16
CA CYS A 396 -6.23 10.86 -24.00
C CYS A 396 -5.40 10.48 -22.77
N THR A 397 -5.19 9.18 -22.52
CA THR A 397 -4.33 8.71 -21.44
C THR A 397 -2.87 9.11 -21.66
N ALA A 398 -2.33 9.00 -22.87
CA ALA A 398 -0.97 9.45 -23.18
C ALA A 398 -0.80 10.96 -22.98
N ILE A 399 -1.81 11.76 -23.32
CA ILE A 399 -1.81 13.20 -23.06
C ILE A 399 -1.82 13.47 -21.54
N VAL A 400 -2.66 12.78 -20.77
CA VAL A 400 -2.70 12.95 -19.31
C VAL A 400 -1.38 12.55 -18.66
N ILE A 401 -0.73 11.47 -19.11
CA ILE A 401 0.62 11.09 -18.63
C ILE A 401 1.60 12.25 -18.82
N TYR A 402 1.64 12.82 -20.02
CA TYR A 402 2.55 13.92 -20.35
C TYR A 402 2.25 15.19 -19.54
N MET A 403 0.98 15.60 -19.49
CA MET A 403 0.54 16.80 -18.78
C MET A 403 0.71 16.66 -17.26
N HIS A 404 0.49 15.47 -16.69
CA HIS A 404 0.73 15.25 -15.27
C HIS A 404 2.22 15.29 -14.94
N ASN A 405 3.09 14.76 -15.81
CA ASN A 405 4.54 14.89 -15.64
C ASN A 405 5.00 16.34 -15.68
N ASP A 406 4.48 17.14 -16.61
CA ASP A 406 4.82 18.57 -16.69
C ASP A 406 4.45 19.30 -15.39
N ASN A 407 3.21 19.11 -14.91
CA ASN A 407 2.79 19.64 -13.61
C ASN A 407 3.64 19.10 -12.46
N TYR A 408 3.96 17.80 -12.48
CA TYR A 408 4.78 17.17 -11.47
C TYR A 408 6.16 17.84 -11.36
N ARG A 409 6.83 18.10 -12.50
CA ARG A 409 8.15 18.76 -12.53
C ARG A 409 8.07 20.21 -12.02
N ILE A 410 7.03 20.94 -12.40
CA ILE A 410 6.77 22.31 -11.88
C ILE A 410 6.59 22.26 -10.36
N MET A 411 5.73 21.37 -9.87
CA MET A 411 5.48 21.21 -8.44
C MET A 411 6.74 20.76 -7.70
N HIS A 412 7.53 19.86 -8.28
CA HIS A 412 8.79 19.39 -7.69
C HIS A 412 9.79 20.55 -7.51
N THR A 413 9.87 21.51 -8.42
CA THR A 413 10.73 22.70 -8.21
C THR A 413 10.25 23.61 -7.07
N HIS A 414 8.93 23.67 -6.83
CA HIS A 414 8.37 24.43 -5.72
C HIS A 414 8.47 23.67 -4.39
N ILE A 415 8.37 22.35 -4.43
CA ILE A 415 8.42 21.42 -3.29
C ILE A 415 9.86 21.06 -2.91
N GLY A 416 10.82 21.22 -3.82
CA GLY A 416 12.23 20.81 -3.65
C GLY A 416 12.92 21.37 -2.40
N GLN A 417 12.36 22.40 -1.76
CA GLN A 417 12.79 22.91 -0.45
C GLN A 417 12.51 21.95 0.72
N THR A 418 11.74 20.87 0.54
CA THR A 418 11.38 19.92 1.63
C THR A 418 11.86 18.49 1.39
N ASN A 419 12.57 18.20 0.29
CA ASN A 419 12.97 16.83 -0.10
C ASN A 419 14.48 16.69 -0.32
N GLU A 420 15.24 17.21 0.64
CA GLU A 420 16.70 17.27 0.66
C GLU A 420 17.38 15.97 1.16
N ARG A 421 18.64 16.02 1.60
CA ARG A 421 19.35 14.84 2.15
C ARG A 421 18.92 14.58 3.61
N PRO A 422 19.01 13.32 4.10
CA PRO A 422 18.74 12.97 5.51
C PRO A 422 19.45 13.86 6.50
N GLU A 423 18.68 14.65 7.24
CA GLU A 423 19.18 15.61 8.22
C GLU A 423 18.27 15.63 9.47
N ALA A 424 18.78 16.16 10.58
CA ALA A 424 18.01 16.19 11.82
C ALA A 424 16.75 17.06 11.73
N SER A 425 16.78 18.11 10.91
CA SER A 425 15.66 19.03 10.65
C SER A 425 14.44 18.32 10.05
N ASN A 426 14.65 17.25 9.26
CA ASN A 426 13.60 16.40 8.68
C ASN A 426 13.47 15.04 9.37
N PHE A 427 13.97 14.92 10.61
CA PHE A 427 13.97 13.67 11.38
C PHE A 427 14.51 12.48 10.59
N PHE A 428 15.59 12.69 9.81
CA PHE A 428 16.28 11.64 9.05
C PHE A 428 15.38 10.86 8.06
N TYR A 429 14.33 11.49 7.50
CA TYR A 429 13.33 10.86 6.60
C TYR A 429 12.58 9.66 7.19
N LEU A 430 12.34 9.65 8.49
CA LEU A 430 11.57 8.58 9.16
C LEU A 430 10.04 8.70 8.95
N ASN A 431 9.59 9.22 7.80
CA ASN A 431 8.18 9.51 7.52
C ASN A 431 7.51 10.33 8.65
N GLY A 432 8.16 11.42 9.08
CA GLY A 432 7.70 12.21 10.23
C GLY A 432 7.97 11.57 11.61
N ALA A 433 8.84 10.55 11.67
CA ALA A 433 9.20 9.83 12.89
C ALA A 433 8.00 9.21 13.63
N GLU A 434 6.98 8.82 12.87
CA GLU A 434 5.69 8.30 13.35
C GLU A 434 5.83 7.12 14.33
N TYR A 435 6.84 6.26 14.13
CA TYR A 435 7.05 5.03 14.92
C TYR A 435 8.18 5.14 15.93
N VAL A 436 8.64 6.35 16.22
CA VAL A 436 9.52 6.59 17.37
C VAL A 436 8.66 6.59 18.63
N PRO A 437 9.16 6.05 19.77
CA PRO A 437 8.45 6.15 21.04
C PRO A 437 8.07 7.60 21.36
N ASP A 438 6.86 7.82 21.85
CA ASP A 438 6.33 9.17 22.12
C ASP A 438 7.14 9.97 23.15
N LYS A 439 7.80 9.27 24.10
CA LYS A 439 8.73 9.83 25.07
C LYS A 439 10.01 10.43 24.47
N VAL A 440 10.36 10.12 23.22
CA VAL A 440 11.50 10.75 22.56
C VAL A 440 11.13 12.17 22.20
N GLU A 441 11.75 13.14 22.86
CA GLU A 441 11.44 14.56 22.72
C GLU A 441 11.53 15.06 21.27
N SER A 442 12.70 14.86 20.63
CA SER A 442 12.94 15.33 19.26
C SER A 442 14.12 14.62 18.57
N ALA A 443 14.27 14.81 17.26
CA ALA A 443 15.46 14.36 16.53
C ALA A 443 16.74 15.07 17.00
N TYR A 444 16.63 16.30 17.51
CA TYR A 444 17.78 17.01 18.08
C TYR A 444 18.30 16.31 19.34
N HIS A 445 17.42 15.67 20.12
CA HIS A 445 17.84 14.91 21.30
C HIS A 445 18.83 13.80 20.89
N ILE A 446 18.49 12.98 19.88
CA ILE A 446 19.40 11.91 19.43
C ILE A 446 20.65 12.45 18.73
N LEU A 447 20.53 13.55 17.98
CA LEU A 447 21.68 14.19 17.33
C LEU A 447 22.69 14.70 18.35
N LEU A 448 22.24 15.44 19.37
CA LEU A 448 23.09 16.03 20.39
C LEU A 448 23.66 14.97 21.33
N ARG A 449 22.87 13.94 21.65
CA ARG A 449 23.33 12.81 22.46
C ARG A 449 24.42 12.01 21.77
N GLY A 450 24.32 11.80 20.45
CA GLY A 450 25.23 10.94 19.70
C GLY A 450 25.17 9.48 20.18
N ASP A 451 26.23 8.71 19.95
CA ASP A 451 26.28 7.28 20.33
C ASP A 451 26.64 7.05 21.83
N ASN A 452 26.37 8.04 22.68
CA ASN A 452 26.78 8.00 24.10
C ASN A 452 25.86 7.10 24.94
N ILE A 453 26.49 6.28 25.80
CA ILE A 453 25.83 5.46 26.82
C ILE A 453 25.90 6.22 28.15
N ALA A 454 24.73 6.48 28.76
CA ALA A 454 24.65 7.23 30.00
C ALA A 454 24.48 6.29 31.19
N SER A 455 25.31 6.47 32.22
CA SER A 455 25.11 5.89 33.55
C SER A 455 24.16 6.80 34.34
N ILE A 456 23.05 6.25 34.83
CA ILE A 456 21.99 7.02 35.47
C ILE A 456 22.42 7.50 36.86
N ASN A 457 23.10 6.65 37.64
CA ASN A 457 23.55 6.98 38.99
C ASN A 457 25.02 7.45 39.04
N GLY A 458 25.76 7.38 37.94
CA GLY A 458 27.19 7.70 37.88
C GLY A 458 28.11 6.61 38.46
N ASN A 459 27.60 5.41 38.71
CA ASN A 459 28.32 4.34 39.41
C ASN A 459 29.01 3.33 38.47
N THR A 460 28.75 3.44 37.17
CA THR A 460 29.32 2.58 36.14
C THR A 460 30.14 3.39 35.13
N ALA A 461 31.41 3.02 34.97
CA ALA A 461 32.28 3.53 33.92
C ALA A 461 32.14 2.67 32.65
N ILE A 462 32.03 3.31 31.49
CA ILE A 462 31.96 2.66 30.18
C ILE A 462 33.38 2.61 29.62
N GLU A 463 34.01 1.44 29.64
CA GLU A 463 35.41 1.28 29.19
C GLU A 463 35.52 1.35 27.67
N SER A 464 34.57 0.72 26.97
CA SER A 464 34.48 0.77 25.50
C SER A 464 33.09 0.33 25.04
N HIS A 465 32.71 0.72 23.82
CA HIS A 465 31.55 0.17 23.14
C HIS A 465 31.84 0.05 21.64
N SER A 466 31.18 -0.91 21.00
CA SER A 466 31.27 -1.14 19.56
C SER A 466 29.97 -1.71 19.01
N ARG A 467 29.73 -1.49 17.73
CA ARG A 467 28.57 -2.04 17.01
C ARG A 467 29.07 -3.04 15.98
N ASP A 468 28.67 -4.30 16.13
CA ASP A 468 28.89 -5.34 15.12
C ASP A 468 27.54 -5.70 14.49
N LYS A 469 27.30 -5.16 13.29
CA LYS A 469 26.01 -5.24 12.57
C LYS A 469 24.84 -4.77 13.44
N HIS A 470 24.13 -5.72 14.05
CA HIS A 470 22.91 -5.51 14.82
C HIS A 470 23.10 -5.64 16.34
N ILE A 471 24.35 -5.87 16.78
CA ILE A 471 24.71 -6.10 18.17
C ILE A 471 25.50 -4.90 18.69
N LEU A 472 25.02 -4.29 19.78
CA LEU A 472 25.75 -3.30 20.56
C LEU A 472 26.51 -4.02 21.69
N ASN A 473 27.84 -3.99 21.63
CA ASN A 473 28.72 -4.54 22.65
C ASN A 473 29.24 -3.40 23.52
N ILE A 474 29.22 -3.57 24.84
CA ILE A 474 29.64 -2.56 25.81
C ILE A 474 30.46 -3.25 26.89
N ARG A 475 31.65 -2.75 27.17
CA ARG A 475 32.45 -3.20 28.30
C ARG A 475 32.31 -2.19 29.43
N ILE A 476 31.87 -2.67 30.59
CA ILE A 476 31.51 -1.82 31.72
C ILE A 476 32.29 -2.20 32.98
N ASN A 477 32.61 -1.19 33.79
CA ASN A 477 33.17 -1.35 35.12
C ASN A 477 32.26 -0.67 36.14
N THR A 478 31.62 -1.48 36.98
CA THR A 478 30.53 -1.08 37.87
C THR A 478 30.98 -1.17 39.32
N GLN A 479 30.89 -0.06 40.06
CA GLN A 479 31.26 -0.02 41.48
C GLN A 479 30.11 -0.45 42.40
N SER A 480 28.87 -0.15 41.99
CA SER A 480 27.63 -0.53 42.68
C SER A 480 26.47 -0.53 41.69
N THR A 481 25.30 -1.05 42.09
CA THR A 481 24.12 -1.12 41.21
C THR A 481 23.81 0.20 40.52
N ASP A 482 23.62 0.14 39.20
CA ASP A 482 23.33 1.27 38.33
C ASP A 482 22.31 0.89 37.23
N SER A 483 21.89 1.86 36.44
CA SER A 483 21.19 1.67 35.17
C SER A 483 21.97 2.36 34.06
N LEU A 484 22.06 1.69 32.90
CA LEU A 484 22.61 2.26 31.69
C LEU A 484 21.48 2.58 30.72
N GLU A 485 21.45 3.80 30.22
CA GLU A 485 20.58 4.23 29.14
C GLU A 485 21.36 4.22 27.82
N LEU A 486 20.92 3.39 26.88
CA LEU A 486 21.62 3.09 25.65
C LEU A 486 21.11 3.96 24.49
N PRO A 487 21.95 4.27 23.49
CA PRO A 487 21.56 4.97 22.27
C PRO A 487 20.79 4.05 21.31
N LEU A 488 19.64 3.53 21.78
CA LEU A 488 18.72 2.66 21.05
C LEU A 488 17.28 3.04 21.39
N PHE A 489 16.41 3.22 20.40
CA PHE A 489 14.99 3.43 20.65
C PHE A 489 14.37 2.20 21.30
N TYR A 490 13.48 2.42 22.28
CA TYR A 490 12.79 1.33 22.93
C TYR A 490 11.72 0.73 22.01
N TYR A 491 11.89 -0.57 21.71
CA TYR A 491 10.90 -1.40 21.05
C TYR A 491 10.82 -2.74 21.78
N LYS A 492 9.62 -3.33 21.87
CA LYS A 492 9.50 -4.66 22.48
C LYS A 492 10.23 -5.69 21.61
N GLY A 493 11.07 -6.54 22.21
CA GLY A 493 11.82 -7.59 21.51
C GLY A 493 13.35 -7.43 21.50
N TYR A 494 13.88 -6.37 22.11
CA TYR A 494 15.31 -6.33 22.47
C TYR A 494 15.62 -7.34 23.60
N THR A 495 16.84 -7.86 23.56
CA THR A 495 17.44 -8.72 24.58
C THR A 495 18.79 -8.10 24.98
N ALA A 496 19.10 -8.11 26.28
CA ALA A 496 20.35 -7.63 26.83
C ALA A 496 20.96 -8.72 27.72
N LEU A 497 22.26 -8.97 27.56
CA LEU A 497 23.01 -9.96 28.32
C LEU A 497 24.17 -9.26 29.03
N LEU A 498 24.40 -9.54 30.32
CA LEU A 498 25.61 -9.20 31.06
C LEU A 498 26.31 -10.50 31.45
N ASN A 499 27.52 -10.71 30.95
CA ASN A 499 28.26 -11.98 31.15
C ASN A 499 27.39 -13.21 30.81
N ASP A 500 26.68 -13.16 29.68
CA ASP A 500 25.74 -14.17 29.16
C ASP A 500 24.50 -14.45 30.04
N LYS A 501 24.22 -13.61 31.05
CA LYS A 501 22.97 -13.64 31.81
C LYS A 501 22.01 -12.56 31.32
N GLU A 502 20.75 -12.93 31.10
CA GLU A 502 19.71 -12.00 30.67
C GLU A 502 19.45 -10.89 31.69
N LEU A 503 19.38 -9.65 31.19
CA LEU A 503 18.98 -8.48 31.92
C LEU A 503 17.56 -8.06 31.54
N PRO A 504 16.74 -7.58 32.49
CA PRO A 504 15.47 -6.98 32.15
C PRO A 504 15.70 -5.66 31.39
N ILE A 505 14.88 -5.43 30.38
CA ILE A 505 14.90 -4.20 29.58
C ILE A 505 13.70 -3.35 29.94
N THR A 506 13.95 -2.05 30.11
CA THR A 506 12.93 -1.04 30.39
C THR A 506 13.06 0.14 29.43
N GLN A 507 12.01 0.95 29.33
CA GLN A 507 12.03 2.19 28.59
C GLN A 507 12.39 3.34 29.52
N SER A 508 13.41 4.11 29.15
CA SER A 508 13.79 5.31 29.90
C SER A 508 12.79 6.47 29.75
N THR A 509 13.03 7.55 30.49
CA THR A 509 12.26 8.81 30.34
C THR A 509 12.42 9.44 28.96
N HIS A 510 13.52 9.17 28.26
CA HIS A 510 13.78 9.66 26.89
C HIS A 510 13.29 8.69 25.81
N GLY A 511 12.56 7.63 26.17
CA GLY A 511 12.07 6.65 25.21
C GLY A 511 13.14 5.69 24.65
N LEU A 512 14.29 5.60 25.33
CA LEU A 512 15.42 4.75 24.94
C LEU A 512 15.46 3.45 25.75
N ILE A 513 16.29 2.50 25.32
CA ILE A 513 16.55 1.26 26.06
C ILE A 513 17.32 1.57 27.35
N GLN A 514 16.82 1.07 28.47
CA GLN A 514 17.48 1.14 29.77
C GLN A 514 17.62 -0.25 30.38
N ILE A 515 18.83 -0.56 30.84
CA ILE A 515 19.18 -1.85 31.45
C ILE A 515 19.82 -1.66 32.83
N PRO A 516 19.46 -2.46 33.84
CA PRO A 516 20.14 -2.44 35.12
C PRO A 516 21.45 -3.22 35.04
N VAL A 517 22.49 -2.72 35.71
CA VAL A 517 23.80 -3.38 35.80
C VAL A 517 24.25 -3.38 37.25
N ASN A 518 24.78 -4.52 37.72
CA ASN A 518 25.20 -4.71 39.11
C ASN A 518 26.57 -5.38 39.25
N GLU A 519 27.18 -5.79 38.14
CA GLU A 519 28.52 -6.36 38.10
C GLU A 519 29.30 -5.81 36.89
N THR A 520 30.63 -5.88 36.98
CA THR A 520 31.56 -5.55 35.89
C THR A 520 31.55 -6.66 34.84
N GLY A 521 31.67 -6.30 33.57
CA GLY A 521 31.69 -7.31 32.51
C GLY A 521 31.32 -6.77 31.13
N ASP A 522 31.00 -7.72 30.25
CA ASP A 522 30.59 -7.45 28.88
C ASP A 522 29.07 -7.49 28.77
N VAL A 523 28.50 -6.38 28.31
CA VAL A 523 27.09 -6.23 27.97
C VAL A 523 26.92 -6.38 26.47
N LYS A 524 25.96 -7.21 26.06
CA LYS A 524 25.53 -7.37 24.65
C LYS A 524 24.06 -7.05 24.53
N VAL A 525 23.70 -6.16 23.61
CA VAL A 525 22.31 -5.79 23.34
C VAL A 525 21.97 -5.94 21.86
N TYR A 526 20.90 -6.65 21.55
CA TYR A 526 20.45 -6.92 20.19
C TYR A 526 18.93 -7.16 20.14
N TYR A 527 18.34 -7.09 18.95
CA TYR A 527 16.90 -7.37 18.78
C TYR A 527 16.71 -8.84 18.41
N GLU A 528 16.33 -9.66 19.38
CA GLU A 528 16.07 -11.07 19.15
C GLU A 528 14.69 -11.31 18.52
N GLY A 529 13.77 -10.38 18.77
CA GLY A 529 12.37 -10.51 18.40
C GLY A 529 11.57 -11.39 19.37
N THR A 530 10.26 -11.21 19.34
CA THR A 530 9.34 -11.81 20.31
C THR A 530 8.90 -13.21 19.91
N ILE A 531 8.35 -13.97 20.87
CA ILE A 531 7.70 -15.25 20.59
C ILE A 531 6.54 -15.06 19.60
N ILE A 532 5.78 -13.96 19.70
CA ILE A 532 4.67 -13.64 18.79
C ILE A 532 5.20 -13.46 17.36
N GLN A 533 6.31 -12.73 17.18
CA GLN A 533 6.96 -12.58 15.87
C GLN A 533 7.39 -13.94 15.30
N LYS A 534 8.06 -14.78 16.08
CA LYS A 534 8.53 -16.11 15.66
C LYS A 534 7.36 -17.03 15.28
N VAL A 535 6.33 -17.15 16.11
CA VAL A 535 5.17 -18.04 15.86
C VAL A 535 4.31 -17.55 14.69
N SER A 536 4.05 -16.25 14.61
CA SER A 536 3.21 -15.67 13.56
C SER A 536 3.83 -15.82 12.15
N PHE A 537 5.16 -15.81 12.05
CA PHE A 537 5.89 -16.11 10.84
C PHE A 537 5.58 -17.52 10.31
N TYR A 538 5.73 -18.55 11.16
CA TYR A 538 5.45 -19.94 10.77
C TYR A 538 3.96 -20.17 10.47
N LEU A 539 3.06 -19.57 11.25
CA LEU A 539 1.61 -19.64 11.00
C LEU A 539 1.25 -19.10 9.61
N SER A 540 1.87 -17.99 9.21
CA SER A 540 1.64 -17.37 7.90
C SER A 540 2.11 -18.26 6.76
N ILE A 541 3.33 -18.81 6.86
CA ILE A 541 3.87 -19.74 5.87
C ILE A 541 2.98 -20.97 5.73
N LEU A 542 2.60 -21.60 6.84
CA LEU A 542 1.73 -22.77 6.83
C LEU A 542 0.37 -22.45 6.20
N SER A 543 -0.22 -21.29 6.53
CA SER A 543 -1.49 -20.85 5.98
C SER A 543 -1.43 -20.63 4.47
N ILE A 544 -0.35 -20.04 3.96
CA ILE A 544 -0.10 -19.87 2.53
C ILE A 544 0.02 -21.24 1.84
N LEU A 545 0.80 -22.17 2.39
CA LEU A 545 0.96 -23.52 1.84
C LEU A 545 -0.37 -24.29 1.79
N CYS A 546 -1.13 -24.26 2.89
CA CYS A 546 -2.47 -24.86 2.95
C CYS A 546 -3.42 -24.27 1.89
N LEU A 547 -3.38 -22.94 1.68
CA LEU A 547 -4.20 -22.29 0.66
C LEU A 547 -3.79 -22.70 -0.76
N ILE A 548 -2.50 -22.79 -1.05
CA ILE A 548 -1.98 -23.25 -2.35
C ILE A 548 -2.45 -24.68 -2.62
N ILE A 549 -2.30 -25.58 -1.65
CA ILE A 549 -2.76 -26.97 -1.74
C ILE A 549 -4.27 -27.03 -1.98
N TYR A 550 -5.05 -26.24 -1.24
CA TYR A 550 -6.50 -26.15 -1.43
C TYR A 550 -6.87 -25.73 -2.87
N ILE A 551 -6.22 -24.68 -3.40
CA ILE A 551 -6.47 -24.20 -4.77
C ILE A 551 -6.09 -25.27 -5.80
N TRP A 552 -4.98 -25.99 -5.58
CA TRP A 552 -4.54 -27.07 -6.48
C TRP A 552 -5.53 -28.24 -6.51
N ILE A 553 -5.95 -28.74 -5.33
CA ILE A 553 -6.91 -29.85 -5.20
C ILE A 553 -8.26 -29.47 -5.83
N THR A 554 -8.75 -28.26 -5.56
CA THR A 554 -10.04 -27.80 -6.10
C THR A 554 -10.02 -27.66 -7.62
N LYS A 555 -8.90 -27.22 -8.21
CA LYS A 555 -8.71 -27.22 -9.67
C LYS A 555 -8.69 -28.63 -10.24
N LYS A 556 -7.94 -29.56 -9.63
CA LYS A 556 -7.84 -30.96 -10.10
C LYS A 556 -9.22 -31.65 -10.14
N ARG A 557 -9.96 -31.61 -9.02
CA ARG A 557 -11.32 -32.18 -8.93
C ARG A 557 -12.29 -31.61 -9.98
N LYS A 558 -12.13 -30.33 -10.34
CA LYS A 558 -12.97 -29.69 -11.37
C LYS A 558 -12.63 -30.18 -12.79
N ASN A 559 -11.37 -30.50 -13.06
CA ASN A 559 -10.95 -31.07 -14.34
C ASN A 559 -11.39 -32.53 -14.46
N ASP A 560 -11.25 -33.33 -13.41
CA ASP A 560 -11.67 -34.73 -13.39
C ASP A 560 -13.20 -34.85 -13.62
N ASN A 561 -14.00 -34.02 -12.93
CA ASN A 561 -15.46 -33.97 -13.14
C ASN A 561 -15.88 -33.47 -14.53
N LYS A 562 -14.99 -32.82 -15.29
CA LYS A 562 -15.23 -32.42 -16.67
C LYS A 562 -14.77 -33.48 -17.67
N ALA A 563 -13.84 -34.35 -17.31
CA ALA A 563 -13.38 -35.46 -18.15
C ALA A 563 -14.35 -36.66 -18.09
N HIS A 564 -15.13 -36.77 -17.01
CA HIS A 564 -16.17 -37.80 -16.83
C HIS A 564 -17.58 -37.37 -17.27
N ARG A 565 -17.72 -36.19 -17.89
CA ARG A 565 -18.96 -35.71 -18.52
C ARG A 565 -18.69 -35.47 -19.99
#